data_AF-I0JNM8-F1
#
_entry.id   AF-I0JNM8-F1
#
_cell.length_a   1.000
_cell.length_b   1.000
_cell.length_c   1.000
_cell.angle_alpha   90.00
_cell.angle_beta   90.00
_cell.angle_gamma   90.00
#
_symmetry.space_group_name_H-M   'P 1'
#
loop_
_entity.id
_entity.type
_entity.pdbx_description
1 polymer ?
#
loop_
_entity_poly.entity_id
_entity_poly.type
_entity_poly.pdbx_seq_one_letter_code
_entity_poly.pdbx_strand_id
1 'polypeptide(L)'
;MKRLWHWLKDKWKIIKRSIVLLTALSQPITVIIAQRFGPLFEESGSDPFIIPADYAFLIWSIIVTGTIIYGIYQLLPFTYNYKYLDKISFQSILIFLGFDLWIMAALNVWLPTTVLIFMAMGVALRIVFRELLSVSFKIFLRK
;
A
#
# COMPACT_ATOMS: atom_id res chain seq x y z
N MET A 1 34.43 2.12 -14.47
CA MET A 1 33.22 2.93 -14.21
C MET A 1 31.89 2.22 -14.52
N LYS A 2 31.65 1.64 -15.71
CA LYS A 2 30.34 1.02 -16.06
C LYS A 2 29.87 -0.10 -15.11
N ARG A 3 30.78 -0.97 -14.63
CA ARG A 3 30.47 -2.06 -13.69
C ARG A 3 29.97 -1.57 -12.31
N LEU A 4 30.56 -0.49 -11.80
CA LEU A 4 30.14 0.15 -10.54
C LEU A 4 28.73 0.73 -10.65
N TRP A 5 28.42 1.34 -11.79
CA TRP A 5 27.10 1.95 -12.06
C TRP A 5 25.96 0.91 -12.12
N HIS A 6 26.19 -0.24 -12.75
CA HIS A 6 25.20 -1.33 -12.76
C HIS A 6 24.96 -1.90 -11.36
N TRP A 7 26.04 -2.14 -10.61
CA TRP A 7 25.95 -2.65 -9.24
C TRP A 7 25.16 -1.71 -8.31
N LEU A 8 25.39 -0.39 -8.40
CA LEU A 8 24.64 0.61 -7.63
C LEU A 8 23.14 0.63 -7.98
N LYS A 9 22.78 0.52 -9.27
CA LYS A 9 21.39 0.51 -9.71
C LYS A 9 20.62 -0.70 -9.19
N ASP A 10 21.25 -1.87 -9.16
CA ASP A 10 20.60 -3.09 -8.69
C ASP A 10 20.41 -3.08 -7.17
N LYS A 11 21.40 -2.58 -6.42
CA LYS A 11 21.26 -2.29 -4.97
C LYS A 11 20.08 -1.35 -4.68
N TRP A 12 19.95 -0.28 -5.46
CA TRP A 12 18.88 0.71 -5.27
C TRP A 12 17.48 0.15 -5.51
N LYS A 13 17.31 -0.78 -6.47
CA LYS A 13 16.04 -1.48 -6.68
C LYS A 13 15.67 -2.32 -5.48
N ILE A 14 16.62 -3.11 -4.97
CA ILE A 14 16.40 -3.98 -3.82
C ILE A 14 15.99 -3.14 -2.60
N ILE A 15 16.71 -2.05 -2.31
CA ILE A 15 16.38 -1.13 -1.22
C ILE A 15 14.93 -0.64 -1.35
N LYS A 16 14.53 -0.14 -2.52
CA LYS A 16 13.16 0.35 -2.72
C LYS A 16 12.10 -0.74 -2.51
N ARG A 17 12.35 -1.94 -3.02
CA ARG A 17 11.42 -3.08 -2.85
C ARG A 17 11.38 -3.57 -1.42
N SER A 18 12.49 -3.50 -0.69
CA SER A 18 12.51 -3.75 0.76
C SER A 18 11.70 -2.71 1.51
N ILE A 19 11.77 -1.43 1.14
CA ILE A 19 10.92 -0.38 1.73
C ILE A 19 9.43 -0.69 1.50
N VAL A 20 9.04 -1.15 0.29
CA VAL A 20 7.65 -1.58 0.03
C VAL A 20 7.22 -2.64 1.05
N LEU A 21 8.02 -3.70 1.24
CA LEU A 21 7.70 -4.74 2.21
C LEU A 21 7.64 -4.20 3.64
N LEU A 22 8.59 -3.35 4.05
CA LEU A 22 8.60 -2.75 5.38
C LEU A 22 7.32 -1.94 5.63
N THR A 23 6.89 -1.14 4.65
CA THR A 23 5.64 -0.38 4.74
C THR A 23 4.39 -1.25 4.65
N ALA A 24 4.45 -2.44 4.04
CA ALA A 24 3.33 -3.38 4.08
C ALA A 24 3.23 -4.05 5.46
N LEU A 25 4.38 -4.36 6.08
CA LEU A 25 4.46 -4.93 7.42
C LEU A 25 4.13 -3.91 8.53
N SER A 26 4.28 -2.61 8.29
CA SER A 26 3.85 -1.59 9.25
C SER A 26 2.33 -1.56 9.40
N GLN A 27 1.56 -1.86 8.35
CA GLN A 27 0.08 -1.83 8.39
C GLN A 27 -0.54 -2.64 9.54
N PRO A 28 -0.26 -3.95 9.73
CA PRO A 28 -0.79 -4.69 10.88
C PRO A 28 -0.21 -4.18 12.21
N ILE A 29 1.04 -3.70 12.22
CA ILE A 29 1.67 -3.14 13.44
C ILE A 29 0.93 -1.88 13.87
N THR A 30 0.62 -0.98 12.94
CA THR A 30 -0.12 0.26 13.19
C THR A 30 -1.50 -0.04 13.75
N VAL A 31 -2.22 -1.00 13.18
CA VAL A 31 -3.53 -1.45 13.70
C VAL A 31 -3.42 -1.97 15.12
N ILE A 32 -2.45 -2.85 15.40
CA ILE A 32 -2.23 -3.42 16.74
C ILE A 32 -1.88 -2.33 17.76
N ILE A 33 -1.02 -1.37 17.38
CA ILE A 33 -0.65 -0.25 18.24
C ILE A 33 -1.88 0.63 18.48
N ALA A 34 -2.62 0.97 17.43
CA ALA A 34 -3.77 1.85 17.50
C ALA A 34 -4.87 1.31 18.42
N GLN A 35 -5.17 0.01 18.34
CA GLN A 35 -6.14 -0.66 19.22
C GLN A 35 -5.79 -0.59 20.72
N ARG A 36 -4.53 -0.28 21.09
CA ARG A 36 -4.15 -0.06 22.50
C ARG A 36 -4.57 1.30 23.03
N PHE A 37 -4.86 2.26 22.15
CA PHE A 37 -5.25 3.61 22.53
C PHE A 37 -6.77 3.82 22.56
N GLY A 38 -7.53 2.89 21.99
CA GLY A 38 -8.99 2.93 21.98
C GLY A 38 -9.58 2.08 20.86
N PRO A 39 -10.91 1.98 20.76
CA PRO A 39 -11.58 1.38 19.61
C PRO A 39 -11.30 2.21 18.35
N LEU A 40 -11.00 1.55 17.23
CA LEU A 40 -10.70 2.22 15.96
C LEU A 40 -11.90 2.91 15.33
N PHE A 41 -13.10 2.42 15.64
CA PHE A 41 -14.37 2.83 15.06
C PHE A 41 -15.39 2.98 16.19
N GLU A 42 -15.21 3.97 17.06
CA GLU A 42 -16.22 4.35 18.04
C GLU A 42 -17.44 4.99 17.35
N GLU A 43 -18.63 4.72 17.86
CA GLU A 43 -19.86 5.45 17.50
C GLU A 43 -19.74 6.89 18.02
N SER A 44 -19.20 7.78 17.18
CA SER A 44 -19.42 9.21 17.39
C SER A 44 -20.90 9.48 17.14
N GLY A 45 -21.64 9.96 18.14
CA GLY A 45 -23.12 10.04 18.19
C GLY A 45 -23.87 10.80 17.09
N SER A 46 -23.23 11.08 15.94
CA SER A 46 -23.83 11.41 14.66
C SER A 46 -23.55 10.27 13.65
N ASP A 47 -24.01 9.06 13.94
CA ASP A 47 -23.76 7.93 13.05
C ASP A 47 -24.37 8.14 11.66
N PRO A 48 -23.66 7.74 10.58
CA PRO A 48 -24.21 7.79 9.24
C PRO A 48 -25.44 6.88 9.11
N PHE A 49 -26.38 7.24 8.23
CA PHE A 49 -27.59 6.46 7.93
C PHE A 49 -27.32 4.99 7.57
N ILE A 50 -26.11 4.67 7.11
CA ILE A 50 -25.65 3.31 6.84
C ILE A 50 -24.38 3.09 7.66
N ILE A 51 -24.49 2.24 8.68
CA ILE A 51 -23.35 1.77 9.47
C ILE A 51 -22.97 0.39 8.91
N PRO A 52 -21.75 0.21 8.38
CA PRO A 52 -21.30 -1.09 7.95
C PRO A 52 -21.17 -2.02 9.16
N ALA A 53 -21.67 -3.25 9.03
CA ALA A 53 -21.49 -4.26 10.07
C ALA A 53 -20.00 -4.55 10.29
N ASP A 54 -19.61 -4.94 11.52
CA ASP A 54 -18.22 -5.15 11.91
C ASP A 54 -17.46 -6.10 10.97
N TYR A 55 -18.12 -7.16 10.49
CA TYR A 55 -17.51 -8.11 9.57
C TYR A 55 -17.14 -7.48 8.22
N ALA A 56 -17.73 -6.35 7.82
CA ALA A 56 -17.38 -5.65 6.59
C ALA A 56 -15.92 -5.15 6.63
N PHE A 57 -15.36 -4.92 7.81
CA PHE A 57 -13.96 -4.55 7.98
C PHE A 57 -12.97 -5.70 7.74
N LEU A 58 -13.44 -6.96 7.66
CA LEU A 58 -12.59 -8.11 7.29
C LEU A 58 -11.94 -7.95 5.92
N ILE A 59 -12.54 -7.16 5.02
CA ILE A 59 -11.94 -6.85 3.72
C ILE A 59 -10.53 -6.25 3.88
N TRP A 60 -10.29 -5.46 4.92
CA TRP A 60 -8.99 -4.84 5.18
C TRP A 60 -7.92 -5.87 5.55
N SER A 61 -8.27 -6.90 6.31
CA SER A 61 -7.35 -8.00 6.61
C SER A 61 -6.87 -8.68 5.33
N ILE A 62 -7.78 -8.94 4.38
CA ILE A 62 -7.44 -9.54 3.07
C ILE A 62 -6.55 -8.58 2.26
N ILE A 63 -6.88 -7.29 2.22
CA ILE A 63 -6.09 -6.28 1.50
C ILE A 63 -4.67 -6.20 2.08
N VAL A 64 -4.53 -6.08 3.40
CA VAL A 64 -3.24 -5.99 4.10
C VAL A 64 -2.43 -7.27 3.93
N THR A 65 -3.06 -8.44 4.00
CA THR A 65 -2.36 -9.70 3.67
C THR A 65 -1.86 -9.67 2.22
N GLY A 66 -2.67 -9.17 1.29
CA GLY A 66 -2.30 -8.99 -0.11
C GLY A 66 -1.10 -8.05 -0.31
N THR A 67 -1.02 -6.94 0.42
CA THR A 67 0.12 -6.00 0.34
C THR A 67 1.41 -6.62 0.85
N ILE A 68 1.35 -7.43 1.91
CA ILE A 68 2.51 -8.16 2.44
C ILE A 68 2.99 -9.22 1.44
N ILE A 69 2.06 -10.04 0.90
CA ILE A 69 2.37 -11.02 -0.14
C ILE A 69 3.00 -10.32 -1.35
N TYR A 70 2.47 -9.17 -1.75
CA TYR A 70 3.03 -8.35 -2.83
C TYR A 70 4.43 -7.81 -2.52
N GLY A 71 4.68 -7.35 -1.29
CA GLY A 71 6.02 -6.93 -0.84
C GLY A 71 7.04 -8.07 -0.91
N ILE A 72 6.66 -9.26 -0.45
CA ILE A 72 7.49 -10.49 -0.55
C ILE A 72 7.73 -10.83 -2.02
N TYR A 73 6.68 -10.81 -2.84
CA TYR A 73 6.74 -11.10 -4.27
C TYR A 73 7.77 -10.22 -4.99
N GLN A 74 7.82 -8.92 -4.70
CA GLN A 74 8.81 -8.01 -5.30
C GLN A 74 10.27 -8.37 -4.96
N LEU A 75 10.52 -9.04 -3.84
CA LEU A 75 11.86 -9.43 -3.41
C LEU A 75 12.30 -10.78 -3.98
N LEU A 76 11.42 -11.53 -4.65
CA LEU A 76 11.79 -12.81 -5.24
C LEU A 76 12.73 -12.61 -6.45
N PRO A 77 13.82 -13.40 -6.57
CA PRO A 77 14.85 -13.18 -7.59
C PRO A 77 14.34 -13.12 -9.04
N PHE A 78 13.30 -13.91 -9.36
CA PHE A 78 12.73 -13.96 -10.70
C PHE A 78 12.02 -12.65 -11.10
N THR A 79 11.68 -11.78 -10.15
CA THR A 79 11.02 -10.50 -10.41
C THR A 79 11.99 -9.33 -10.60
N TYR A 80 13.30 -9.54 -10.46
CA TYR A 80 14.30 -8.46 -10.52
C TYR A 80 14.41 -7.83 -11.92
N ASN A 81 14.03 -8.59 -12.95
CA ASN A 81 14.00 -8.10 -14.33
C ASN A 81 12.69 -7.34 -14.66
N TYR A 82 11.69 -7.37 -13.78
CA TYR A 82 10.40 -6.73 -13.98
C TYR A 82 10.47 -5.23 -13.66
N LYS A 83 10.83 -4.43 -14.67
CA LYS A 83 10.93 -2.97 -14.55
C LYS A 83 9.65 -2.28 -14.10
N TYR A 84 8.48 -2.87 -14.37
CA TYR A 84 7.21 -2.27 -13.97
C TYR A 84 7.03 -2.27 -12.45
N LEU A 85 7.57 -3.28 -11.74
CA LEU A 85 7.54 -3.30 -10.28
C LEU A 85 8.31 -2.12 -9.71
N ASP A 86 9.49 -1.82 -10.25
CA ASP A 86 10.31 -0.68 -9.81
C ASP A 86 9.62 0.68 -10.03
N LYS A 87 8.77 0.77 -11.06
CA LYS A 87 8.03 2.00 -11.40
C LYS A 87 6.88 2.26 -10.44
N ILE A 88 6.22 1.21 -9.96
CA ILE A 88 5.06 1.32 -9.07
C ILE A 88 5.46 1.28 -7.59
N SER A 89 6.69 0.87 -7.24
CA SER A 89 7.14 0.76 -5.84
C SER A 89 6.93 2.04 -5.02
N PHE A 90 7.18 3.22 -5.59
CA PHE A 90 7.03 4.48 -4.86
C PHE A 90 5.57 4.77 -4.51
N GLN A 91 4.66 4.57 -5.47
CA GLN A 91 3.24 4.75 -5.29
C GLN A 91 2.69 3.71 -4.31
N SER A 92 3.17 2.46 -4.37
CA SER A 92 2.82 1.43 -3.38
C SER A 92 3.23 1.84 -1.96
N ILE A 93 4.44 2.37 -1.78
CA ILE A 93 4.90 2.91 -0.48
C ILE A 93 3.96 4.01 0.02
N LEU A 94 3.59 4.96 -0.85
CA LEU A 94 2.66 6.04 -0.48
C LEU A 94 1.28 5.51 -0.07
N ILE A 95 0.77 4.48 -0.76
CA ILE A 95 -0.52 3.86 -0.42
C ILE A 95 -0.43 3.17 0.94
N PHE A 96 0.64 2.44 1.23
CA PHE A 96 0.78 1.68 2.47
C PHE A 96 0.99 2.61 3.67
N LEU A 97 1.81 3.66 3.52
CA LEU A 97 1.92 4.72 4.52
C LEU A 97 0.63 5.51 4.68
N GLY A 98 -0.12 5.72 3.59
CA GLY A 98 -1.45 6.33 3.64
C GLY A 98 -2.41 5.51 4.52
N PHE A 99 -2.36 4.18 4.43
CA PHE A 99 -3.13 3.32 5.33
C PHE A 99 -2.73 3.52 6.79
N ASP A 100 -1.43 3.55 7.10
CA ASP A 100 -0.95 3.80 8.46
C ASP A 100 -1.45 5.16 9.02
N LEU A 101 -1.35 6.21 8.20
CA LEU A 101 -1.84 7.53 8.56
C LEU A 101 -3.37 7.55 8.74
N TRP A 102 -4.10 6.82 7.92
CA TRP A 102 -5.56 6.72 8.04
C TRP A 102 -5.97 6.09 9.37
N ILE A 103 -5.30 5.01 9.80
CA ILE A 103 -5.57 4.38 11.10
C ILE A 103 -5.40 5.39 12.24
N MET A 104 -4.36 6.22 12.19
CA MET A 104 -4.14 7.27 13.20
C MET A 104 -5.21 8.38 13.14
N ALA A 105 -5.65 8.76 11.94
CA ALA A 105 -6.72 9.75 11.77
C ALA A 105 -8.08 9.21 12.24
N ALA A 106 -8.35 7.93 12.00
CA ALA A 106 -9.57 7.25 12.41
C ALA A 106 -9.70 7.18 13.94
N LEU A 107 -8.60 6.83 14.64
CA LEU A 107 -8.55 6.85 16.11
C LEU A 107 -8.96 8.19 16.73
N ASN A 108 -8.65 9.30 16.06
CA ASN A 108 -8.93 10.64 16.55
C ASN A 108 -10.22 11.23 15.93
N VAL A 109 -10.97 10.45 15.17
CA VAL A 109 -12.21 10.87 14.48
C VAL A 109 -11.98 12.09 13.56
N TRP A 110 -10.79 12.21 12.96
CA TRP A 110 -10.43 13.33 12.08
C TRP A 110 -10.96 13.13 10.66
N LEU A 111 -12.27 13.31 10.48
CA LEU A 111 -12.95 13.04 9.20
C LEU A 111 -12.34 13.77 7.98
N PRO A 112 -12.04 15.09 8.03
CA PRO A 112 -11.44 15.77 6.87
C PRO A 112 -10.07 15.21 6.50
N THR A 113 -9.26 14.84 7.50
CA THR A 113 -7.95 14.23 7.32
C THR A 113 -8.06 12.86 6.65
N THR A 114 -9.00 12.03 7.10
CA THR A 114 -9.30 10.73 6.48
C THR A 114 -9.66 10.88 5.00
N VAL A 115 -10.52 11.85 4.66
CA VAL A 115 -10.90 12.12 3.26
C VAL A 115 -9.69 12.52 2.41
N LEU A 116 -8.84 13.41 2.91
CA LEU A 116 -7.60 13.81 2.23
C LEU A 116 -6.65 12.63 2.00
N ILE A 117 -6.47 11.77 3.01
CA ILE A 117 -5.63 10.57 2.92
C ILE A 117 -6.17 9.62 1.85
N PHE A 118 -7.48 9.34 1.83
CA PHE A 118 -8.07 8.47 0.83
C PHE A 118 -8.00 9.05 -0.59
N MET A 119 -8.15 10.36 -0.77
CA MET A 119 -7.93 10.98 -2.08
C MET A 119 -6.48 10.80 -2.55
N ALA A 120 -5.49 11.00 -1.68
CA ALA A 120 -4.09 10.79 -2.01
C ALA A 120 -3.79 9.32 -2.36
N MET A 121 -4.28 8.38 -1.56
CA MET A 121 -4.17 6.93 -1.82
C MET A 121 -4.85 6.55 -3.14
N GLY A 122 -6.03 7.09 -3.43
CA GLY A 122 -6.77 6.85 -4.67
C GLY A 122 -6.01 7.35 -5.90
N VAL A 123 -5.39 8.52 -5.84
CA VAL A 123 -4.53 9.04 -6.92
C VAL A 123 -3.31 8.14 -7.13
N ALA A 124 -2.62 7.74 -6.06
CA ALA A 124 -1.48 6.84 -6.15
C ALA A 124 -1.88 5.48 -6.74
N LEU A 125 -3.01 4.92 -6.28
CA LEU A 125 -3.55 3.65 -6.78
C LEU A 125 -3.92 3.72 -8.25
N ARG A 126 -4.52 4.84 -8.69
CA ARG A 126 -4.83 5.07 -10.11
C ARG A 126 -3.56 5.05 -10.96
N ILE A 127 -2.45 5.63 -10.48
CA ILE A 127 -1.17 5.60 -11.20
C ILE A 127 -0.64 4.17 -11.32
N VAL A 128 -0.66 3.40 -10.21
CA VAL A 128 -0.27 1.98 -10.21
C VAL A 128 -1.10 1.19 -11.20
N PHE A 129 -2.43 1.35 -11.16
CA PHE A 129 -3.36 0.64 -12.02
C PHE A 129 -3.11 0.93 -13.50
N ARG A 130 -2.85 2.19 -13.88
CA ARG A 130 -2.53 2.56 -15.26
C ARG A 130 -1.24 1.92 -15.76
N GLU A 131 -0.19 1.88 -14.92
CA GLU A 131 1.07 1.24 -15.30
C GLU A 131 0.88 -0.28 -15.49
N LEU A 132 0.15 -0.93 -14.58
CA LEU A 132 -0.15 -2.37 -14.67
C LEU A 132 -0.98 -2.70 -15.93
N LEU A 133 -2.01 -1.92 -16.25
CA LEU A 133 -2.76 -2.07 -17.50
C LEU A 133 -1.86 -1.93 -18.72
N SER A 134 -0.97 -0.92 -18.74
CA SER A 134 -0.06 -0.70 -19.86
C SER A 134 0.86 -1.89 -20.12
N VAL A 135 1.26 -2.61 -19.07
CA VAL A 135 2.08 -3.81 -19.14
C VAL A 135 1.25 -5.00 -19.61
N SER A 136 0.05 -5.17 -19.05
CA SER A 136 -0.88 -6.25 -19.43
C SER A 136 -1.22 -6.20 -20.92
N PHE A 137 -1.59 -5.01 -21.45
CA PHE A 137 -1.87 -4.83 -22.88
C PHE A 137 -0.67 -5.16 -23.77
N LYS A 138 0.56 -4.78 -23.36
CA LYS A 138 1.77 -5.10 -24.12
C LYS A 138 2.07 -6.60 -24.16
N ILE A 139 1.74 -7.33 -23.10
CA ILE A 139 1.91 -8.79 -23.05
C ILE A 139 0.86 -9.46 -23.94
N PHE A 140 -0.39 -9.00 -23.89
CA PHE A 140 -1.48 -9.52 -24.70
C PHE A 140 -1.22 -9.34 -26.21
N LEU A 141 -0.79 -8.15 -26.64
CA LEU A 141 -0.50 -7.85 -28.06
C LEU A 141 0.78 -8.50 -28.62
N ARG A 142 1.61 -9.11 -27.77
CA ARG A 142 2.83 -9.84 -28.19
C ARG A 142 2.60 -11.33 -28.39
N LYS A 143 1.42 -11.83 -28.03
CA LYS A 143 0.96 -13.18 -28.36
C LYS A 143 0.12 -13.12 -29.63
#